data_AF-A0AAE3J3E2-F1
#
_entry.id   AF-A0AAE3J3E2-F1
#
_cell.length_a   1.000
_cell.length_b   1.000
_cell.length_c   1.000
_cell.angle_alpha   90.00
_cell.angle_beta   90.00
_cell.angle_gamma   90.00
#
_symmetry.space_group_name_H-M   'P 1'
#
loop_
_entity.id
_entity.type
_entity.pdbx_description
1 polymer ?
#
loop_
_entity_poly.entity_id
_entity_poly.type
_entity_poly.pdbx_seq_one_letter_code
_entity_poly.pdbx_strand_id
1 'polypeptide(L)'
;MKRRYSSNNPFRKIFRPHGGVMIITLLILLAIMLSFAIIGIATVIRERQGFVEEYRMKVAEQAANACGDIAIDRLGRDGAYAGNESLDIGGGITCTIRPIVASGGWIIQTESTVDGRVARYQIQLVNRNPVDITSWSKVGSF
;
A
#
# COMPACT_ATOMS: atom_id res chain seq x y z
N MET A 1 -37.97 22.38 88.40
CA MET A 1 -38.47 22.34 87.00
C MET A 1 -37.29 22.52 86.04
N LYS A 2 -36.80 21.45 85.40
CA LYS A 2 -35.77 21.54 84.35
C LYS A 2 -35.87 20.32 83.43
N ARG A 3 -36.63 20.43 82.33
CA ARG A 3 -36.71 19.37 81.31
C ARG A 3 -35.48 19.49 80.39
N ARG A 4 -34.63 18.46 80.36
CA ARG A 4 -33.58 18.32 79.35
C ARG A 4 -34.18 17.68 78.10
N TYR A 5 -34.11 18.35 76.97
CA TYR A 5 -34.36 17.74 75.66
C TYR A 5 -33.12 16.95 75.24
N SER A 6 -33.27 15.63 75.15
CA SER A 6 -32.31 14.71 74.56
C SER A 6 -32.51 14.72 73.04
N SER A 7 -31.61 15.38 72.31
CA SER A 7 -31.58 15.41 70.85
C SER A 7 -30.92 14.12 70.33
N ASN A 8 -31.68 13.03 70.25
CA ASN A 8 -31.32 11.87 69.45
C ASN A 8 -31.59 12.19 67.98
N ASN A 9 -30.55 12.55 67.23
CA ASN A 9 -30.60 12.62 65.76
C ASN A 9 -30.20 11.25 65.19
N PRO A 10 -31.12 10.42 64.67
CA PRO A 10 -30.81 9.12 64.08
C PRO A 10 -30.33 9.18 62.63
N PHE A 11 -30.05 10.37 62.08
CA PHE A 11 -29.70 10.57 60.66
C PHE A 11 -28.22 10.40 60.33
N ARG A 12 -27.47 9.58 61.08
CA ARG A 12 -26.18 9.05 60.61
C ARG A 12 -26.38 7.65 60.03
N LYS A 13 -27.08 7.57 58.89
CA LYS A 13 -27.13 6.35 58.08
C LYS A 13 -26.20 6.46 56.87
N ILE A 14 -25.05 5.80 57.00
CA ILE A 14 -24.45 4.90 56.00
C ILE A 14 -23.91 5.57 54.72
N PHE A 15 -22.67 6.04 54.79
CA PHE A 15 -21.77 5.92 53.64
C PHE A 15 -21.22 4.48 53.64
N ARG A 16 -21.73 3.63 52.76
CA ARG A 16 -21.14 2.31 52.48
C ARG A 16 -19.86 2.51 51.65
N PRO A 17 -18.71 1.94 52.03
CA PRO A 17 -17.42 2.12 51.33
C PRO A 17 -17.34 1.47 49.92
N HIS A 18 -18.46 1.01 49.35
CA HIS A 18 -18.48 0.27 48.08
C HIS A 18 -18.73 1.15 46.83
N GLY A 19 -19.15 2.41 46.98
CA GLY A 19 -19.44 3.29 45.84
C GLY A 19 -18.19 3.74 45.07
N GLY A 20 -17.08 4.00 45.77
CA GLY A 20 -15.82 4.38 45.13
C GLY A 20 -15.23 3.24 44.29
N VAL A 21 -15.34 2.00 44.78
CA VAL A 21 -14.88 0.81 44.05
C VAL A 21 -15.65 0.63 42.74
N MET A 22 -16.96 0.88 42.74
CA MET A 22 -17.80 0.78 41.53
C MET A 22 -17.43 1.81 40.46
N ILE A 23 -17.08 3.04 40.85
CA ILE A 23 -16.68 4.09 39.91
C ILE A 23 -15.29 3.78 39.33
N ILE A 24 -14.36 3.32 40.17
CA ILE A 24 -13.00 2.98 39.74
C ILE A 24 -13.03 1.80 38.77
N THR A 25 -13.82 0.75 39.02
CA THR A 25 -13.92 -0.39 38.10
C THR A 25 -14.55 0.01 36.76
N LEU A 26 -15.57 0.87 36.78
CA LEU A 26 -16.17 1.40 35.56
C LEU A 26 -15.16 2.20 34.72
N LEU A 27 -14.33 3.03 35.36
CA LEU A 27 -13.27 3.78 34.69
C LEU A 27 -12.23 2.87 34.05
N ILE A 28 -11.84 1.79 34.74
CA ILE A 28 -10.90 0.80 34.18
C ILE A 28 -11.50 0.11 32.95
N LEU A 29 -12.77 -0.30 33.02
CA LEU A 29 -13.45 -0.94 31.88
C LEU A 29 -13.57 0.00 30.68
N LEU A 30 -13.90 1.28 30.92
CA LEU A 30 -13.95 2.29 29.86
C LEU A 30 -12.57 2.52 29.23
N ALA A 31 -11.51 2.59 30.03
CA ALA A 31 -10.15 2.75 29.53
C ALA A 31 -9.70 1.56 28.66
N ILE A 32 -10.06 0.34 29.06
CA ILE A 32 -9.75 -0.87 28.28
C ILE A 32 -10.52 -0.86 26.95
N MET A 33 -11.83 -0.57 26.96
CA MET A 33 -12.64 -0.51 25.74
C MET A 33 -12.16 0.57 24.78
N LEU A 34 -11.77 1.74 25.29
CA LEU A 34 -11.22 2.82 24.48
C LEU A 34 -9.88 2.44 23.85
N SER A 35 -9.03 1.70 24.57
CA SER A 35 -7.75 1.22 24.05
C SER A 35 -7.96 0.26 22.87
N PHE A 36 -8.92 -0.65 22.95
CA PHE A 36 -9.26 -1.54 21.83
C PHE A 36 -9.82 -0.78 20.62
N ALA A 37 -10.66 0.23 20.86
CA ALA A 37 -11.20 1.05 19.77
C ALA A 37 -10.08 1.80 19.00
N ILE A 38 -9.10 2.35 19.71
CA ILE A 38 -7.95 3.04 19.09
C ILE A 38 -7.12 2.07 18.25
N ILE A 39 -6.82 0.88 18.79
CA ILE A 39 -6.05 -0.15 18.07
C ILE A 39 -6.79 -0.57 16.80
N GLY A 40 -8.10 -0.82 16.88
CA GLY A 40 -8.92 -1.22 15.73
C GLY A 40 -8.99 -0.17 14.63
N ILE A 41 -9.05 1.12 14.96
CA ILE A 41 -9.03 2.18 13.95
C ILE A 41 -7.65 2.26 13.28
N ALA A 42 -6.58 2.16 14.07
CA ALA A 42 -5.21 2.23 13.55
C ALA A 42 -4.89 1.07 12.58
N THR A 43 -5.38 -0.14 12.83
CA THR A 43 -5.19 -1.28 11.92
C THR A 43 -5.91 -1.07 10.59
N VAL A 44 -7.17 -0.61 10.61
CA VAL A 44 -7.94 -0.35 9.38
C VAL A 44 -7.28 0.73 8.50
N ILE A 45 -6.74 1.79 9.11
CA ILE A 45 -6.04 2.83 8.35
C ILE A 45 -4.79 2.26 7.67
N ARG A 46 -4.01 1.43 8.37
CA ARG A 46 -2.81 0.80 7.82
C ARG A 46 -3.14 -0.14 6.66
N GLU A 47 -4.19 -0.94 6.78
CA GLU A 47 -4.62 -1.83 5.71
C GLU A 47 -5.02 -1.05 4.45
N ARG A 48 -5.79 0.03 4.60
CA ARG A 48 -6.18 0.87 3.45
C ARG A 48 -4.99 1.48 2.72
N GLN A 49 -3.97 1.93 3.47
CA GLN A 49 -2.73 2.42 2.86
C GLN A 49 -2.01 1.29 2.11
N GLY A 50 -1.95 0.09 2.68
CA GLY A 50 -1.38 -1.09 2.01
C GLY A 50 -2.06 -1.41 0.67
N PHE A 51 -3.40 -1.40 0.62
CA PHE A 51 -4.15 -1.68 -0.61
C PHE A 51 -3.91 -0.65 -1.72
N VAL A 52 -3.86 0.64 -1.38
CA VAL A 52 -3.61 1.69 -2.37
C VAL A 52 -2.20 1.58 -2.96
N GLU A 53 -1.21 1.29 -2.11
CA GLU A 53 0.17 1.12 -2.57
C GLU A 53 0.35 -0.14 -3.42
N GLU A 54 -0.29 -1.25 -3.05
CA GLU A 54 -0.28 -2.47 -3.88
C GLU A 54 -0.97 -2.24 -5.23
N TYR A 55 -2.10 -1.54 -5.24
CA TYR A 55 -2.82 -1.20 -6.46
C TYR A 55 -1.94 -0.37 -7.40
N ARG A 56 -1.30 0.69 -6.91
CA ARG A 56 -0.38 1.53 -7.69
C ARG A 56 0.78 0.72 -8.29
N MET A 57 1.35 -0.19 -7.50
CA MET A 57 2.42 -1.05 -7.98
C MET A 57 1.95 -1.97 -9.10
N LYS A 58 0.76 -2.58 -8.95
CA LYS A 58 0.16 -3.43 -10.01
C LYS A 58 -0.11 -2.66 -11.30
N VAL A 59 -0.60 -1.42 -11.20
CA VAL A 59 -0.82 -0.57 -12.38
C VAL A 59 0.52 -0.26 -13.08
N ALA A 60 1.56 0.09 -12.31
CA ALA A 60 2.90 0.30 -12.88
C ALA A 60 3.45 -0.96 -13.56
N GLU A 61 3.25 -2.14 -12.96
CA GLU A 61 3.66 -3.43 -13.55
C GLU A 61 2.94 -3.71 -14.87
N GLN A 62 1.63 -3.48 -14.92
CA GLN A 62 0.83 -3.66 -16.14
C GLN A 62 1.27 -2.69 -17.25
N ALA A 63 1.50 -1.43 -16.90
CA ALA A 63 1.98 -0.41 -17.84
C ALA A 63 3.37 -0.75 -18.40
N ALA A 64 4.30 -1.20 -17.55
CA ALA A 64 5.63 -1.61 -17.99
C ALA A 64 5.60 -2.84 -18.91
N ASN A 65 4.70 -3.81 -18.65
CA ASN A 65 4.49 -4.96 -19.52
C ASN A 65 3.90 -4.54 -20.87
N ALA A 66 2.90 -3.66 -20.88
CA ALA A 66 2.29 -3.17 -22.11
C ALA A 66 3.32 -2.47 -23.02
N CYS A 67 4.29 -1.74 -22.45
CA CYS A 67 5.41 -1.22 -23.22
C CYS A 67 6.33 -2.30 -23.79
N GLY A 68 6.48 -3.41 -23.08
CA GLY A 68 7.18 -4.59 -23.56
C GLY A 68 6.49 -5.16 -24.80
N ASP A 69 5.16 -5.32 -24.74
CA ASP A 69 4.35 -5.77 -25.87
C ASP A 69 4.46 -4.82 -27.07
N ILE A 70 4.36 -3.50 -26.83
CA ILE A 70 4.51 -2.48 -27.88
C ILE A 70 5.92 -2.54 -28.50
N ALA A 71 6.96 -2.69 -27.68
CA ALA A 71 8.32 -2.79 -28.17
C ALA A 71 8.52 -4.04 -29.06
N ILE A 72 7.95 -5.17 -28.67
CA ILE A 72 7.99 -6.42 -29.43
C ILE A 72 7.20 -6.29 -30.75
N ASP A 73 6.00 -5.72 -30.71
CA ASP A 73 5.18 -5.50 -31.91
C ASP A 73 5.89 -4.57 -32.91
N ARG A 74 6.45 -3.44 -32.43
CA ARG A 74 7.24 -2.52 -33.26
C ARG A 74 8.47 -3.21 -33.84
N LEU A 75 9.20 -3.98 -33.03
CA LEU A 75 10.37 -4.72 -33.47
C LEU A 75 10.03 -5.78 -34.52
N GLY A 76 8.87 -6.44 -34.40
CA GLY A 76 8.39 -7.43 -35.38
C GLY A 76 7.98 -6.79 -36.71
N ARG A 77 7.52 -5.53 -36.71
CA ARG A 77 7.14 -4.79 -37.92
C ARG A 77 8.31 -4.05 -38.56
N ASP A 78 9.22 -3.54 -37.74
CA ASP A 78 10.40 -2.78 -38.15
C ASP A 78 11.65 -3.37 -37.45
N GLY A 79 12.43 -4.13 -38.21
CA GLY A 79 13.68 -4.71 -37.71
C GLY A 79 14.75 -3.67 -37.32
N ALA A 80 14.61 -2.41 -37.78
CA ALA A 80 15.49 -1.31 -37.41
C ALA A 80 15.05 -0.58 -36.12
N TYR A 81 13.92 -0.98 -35.51
CA TYR A 81 13.45 -0.39 -34.27
C TYR A 81 14.50 -0.52 -33.16
N ALA A 82 14.87 0.62 -32.58
CA ALA A 82 15.93 0.75 -31.58
C ALA A 82 15.41 1.02 -30.16
N GLY A 83 14.11 1.25 -29.98
CA GLY A 83 13.54 1.75 -28.73
C GLY A 83 13.91 3.21 -28.47
N ASN A 84 14.14 3.56 -27.21
CA ASN A 84 14.48 4.89 -26.72
C ASN A 84 13.33 5.92 -26.82
N GLU A 85 12.18 5.54 -26.31
CA GLU A 85 10.96 6.36 -26.37
C GLU A 85 10.19 6.29 -25.06
N SER A 86 9.43 7.35 -24.80
CA SER A 86 8.51 7.43 -23.66
C SER A 86 7.09 7.58 -24.19
N LEU A 87 6.20 6.75 -23.67
CA LEU A 87 4.80 6.65 -23.99
C LEU A 87 4.00 7.14 -22.77
N ASP A 88 3.14 8.13 -23.00
CA ASP A 88 2.14 8.54 -22.02
C ASP A 88 0.88 7.68 -22.23
N ILE A 89 0.54 6.89 -21.21
CA ILE A 89 -0.62 5.98 -21.23
C ILE A 89 -1.88 6.71 -20.72
N GLY A 90 -1.74 7.97 -20.29
CA GLY A 90 -2.81 8.77 -19.70
C GLY A 90 -2.94 8.52 -18.20
N GLY A 91 -3.60 9.45 -17.52
CA GLY A 91 -3.79 9.39 -16.06
C GLY A 91 -2.49 9.59 -15.26
N GLY A 92 -1.48 10.25 -15.86
CA GLY A 92 -0.18 10.48 -15.22
C GLY A 92 0.74 9.25 -15.22
N ILE A 93 0.38 8.21 -15.97
CA ILE A 93 1.17 6.98 -16.12
C ILE A 93 2.12 7.16 -17.30
N THR A 94 3.41 7.20 -17.00
CA THR A 94 4.44 7.21 -18.03
C THR A 94 5.08 5.84 -18.12
N CYS A 95 5.44 5.48 -19.34
CA CYS A 95 6.15 4.24 -19.60
C CYS A 95 7.23 4.46 -20.64
N THR A 96 8.42 3.95 -20.38
CA THR A 96 9.62 4.22 -21.16
C THR A 96 10.18 2.92 -21.66
N ILE A 97 10.41 2.85 -22.97
CA ILE A 97 11.14 1.77 -23.63
C ILE A 97 12.56 2.28 -23.82
N ARG A 98 13.53 1.69 -23.11
CA ARG A 98 14.94 2.07 -23.21
C ARG A 98 15.53 1.63 -24.56
N PRO A 99 16.70 2.15 -24.95
CA PRO A 99 17.42 1.66 -26.11
C PRO A 99 17.62 0.14 -26.03
N ILE A 100 17.29 -0.57 -27.09
CA ILE A 100 17.46 -2.02 -27.14
C ILE A 100 18.93 -2.33 -27.41
N VAL A 101 19.58 -3.01 -26.48
CA VAL A 101 21.03 -3.30 -26.52
C VAL A 101 21.31 -4.75 -26.96
N ALA A 102 22.46 -4.97 -27.60
CA ALA A 102 22.96 -6.30 -27.93
C ALA A 102 23.99 -6.76 -26.88
N SER A 103 23.73 -7.87 -26.19
CA SER A 103 24.62 -8.44 -25.16
C SER A 103 24.49 -9.96 -25.10
N GLY A 104 25.08 -10.66 -26.08
CA GLY A 104 24.91 -12.12 -26.21
C GLY A 104 23.49 -12.56 -26.62
N GLY A 105 22.70 -11.60 -27.11
CA GLY A 105 21.27 -11.64 -27.39
C GLY A 105 20.77 -10.18 -27.46
N TRP A 106 19.47 -9.97 -27.55
CA TRP A 106 18.90 -8.62 -27.51
C TRP A 106 18.14 -8.39 -26.23
N ILE A 107 18.32 -7.22 -25.63
CA ILE A 107 17.69 -6.88 -24.36
C ILE A 107 16.80 -5.65 -24.56
N ILE A 108 15.51 -5.83 -24.33
CA ILE A 108 14.53 -4.74 -24.23
C ILE A 108 14.34 -4.47 -22.74
N GLN A 109 14.48 -3.21 -22.33
CA GLN A 109 14.23 -2.77 -20.97
C GLN A 109 13.07 -1.78 -20.99
N THR A 110 12.05 -2.05 -20.19
CA THR A 110 10.89 -1.16 -20.04
C THR A 110 10.73 -0.74 -18.59
N GLU A 111 10.34 0.51 -18.39
CA GLU A 111 10.09 1.10 -17.08
C GLU A 111 8.77 1.85 -17.11
N SER A 112 7.93 1.70 -16.10
CA SER A 112 6.76 2.56 -15.93
C SER A 112 6.75 3.20 -14.55
N THR A 113 6.27 4.44 -14.49
CA THR A 113 6.12 5.21 -13.26
C THR A 113 4.65 5.59 -13.06
N VAL A 114 4.12 5.30 -11.88
CA VAL A 114 2.76 5.64 -11.44
C VAL A 114 2.83 6.22 -10.02
N ASP A 115 2.48 7.49 -9.85
CA ASP A 115 2.53 8.17 -8.54
C ASP A 115 3.87 7.99 -7.78
N GLY A 116 4.99 7.96 -8.51
CA GLY A 116 6.33 7.76 -7.94
C GLY A 116 6.70 6.29 -7.65
N ARG A 117 5.82 5.34 -7.92
CA ARG A 117 6.13 3.90 -7.92
C ARG A 117 6.66 3.49 -9.29
N VAL A 118 7.77 2.77 -9.30
CA VAL A 118 8.46 2.38 -10.53
C VAL A 118 8.45 0.86 -10.67
N ALA A 119 7.99 0.37 -11.81
CA ALA A 119 8.09 -1.03 -12.20
C ALA A 119 9.02 -1.16 -13.41
N ARG A 120 9.89 -2.16 -13.38
CA ARG A 120 10.89 -2.41 -14.42
C ARG A 120 10.81 -3.84 -14.90
N TYR A 121 10.84 -4.00 -16.22
CA TYR A 121 10.90 -5.29 -16.87
C TYR A 121 12.09 -5.36 -17.80
N GLN A 122 12.68 -6.55 -17.86
CA GLN A 122 13.71 -6.90 -18.81
C GLN A 122 13.23 -8.10 -19.63
N ILE A 123 13.29 -7.92 -20.95
CA ILE A 123 12.92 -8.93 -21.92
C ILE A 123 14.19 -9.28 -22.70
N GLN A 124 14.56 -10.55 -22.68
CA GLN A 124 15.69 -11.07 -23.44
C GLN A 124 15.17 -11.81 -24.65
N LEU A 125 15.76 -11.52 -25.81
CA LEU A 125 15.44 -12.14 -27.07
C LEU A 125 16.67 -12.90 -27.59
N VAL A 126 16.42 -14.05 -28.20
CA VAL A 126 17.42 -14.76 -29.01
C VAL A 126 17.58 -14.05 -30.35
N ASN A 127 16.45 -13.72 -31.00
CA ASN A 127 16.39 -13.12 -32.33
C ASN A 127 15.40 -11.95 -32.38
N ARG A 128 15.67 -10.99 -33.27
CA ARG A 128 14.77 -9.84 -33.55
C ARG A 128 13.85 -10.07 -34.75
N ASN A 129 14.24 -10.94 -35.68
CA ASN A 129 13.45 -11.22 -36.87
C ASN A 129 13.66 -12.69 -37.32
N PRO A 130 12.71 -13.60 -37.05
CA PRO A 130 11.50 -13.39 -36.25
C PRO A 130 11.84 -13.07 -34.78
N VAL A 131 10.93 -12.38 -34.08
CA VAL A 131 11.12 -12.11 -32.64
C VAL A 131 10.98 -13.42 -31.86
N ASP A 132 12.04 -13.79 -31.13
CA ASP A 132 12.07 -15.00 -30.31
C ASP A 132 12.48 -14.65 -28.88
N ILE A 133 11.59 -14.88 -27.91
CA ILE A 133 11.71 -14.41 -26.52
C ILE A 133 12.30 -15.54 -25.66
N THR A 134 13.45 -15.27 -25.04
CA THR A 134 14.10 -16.17 -24.08
C THR A 134 13.51 -16.01 -22.69
N SER A 135 13.35 -14.76 -22.24
CA SER A 135 12.87 -14.46 -20.90
C SER A 135 12.14 -13.13 -20.85
N TRP A 136 11.17 -13.06 -19.96
CA TRP A 136 10.43 -11.85 -19.62
C TRP A 136 10.32 -11.81 -18.10
N SER A 137 11.04 -10.89 -17.45
CA SER A 137 11.08 -10.85 -16.00
C SER A 137 11.07 -9.43 -15.45
N LYS A 138 10.49 -9.30 -14.25
CA LYS A 138 10.55 -8.08 -13.46
C LYS A 138 11.93 -7.97 -12.82
N VAL A 139 12.53 -6.79 -12.86
CA VAL A 139 13.86 -6.51 -12.30
C VAL A 139 13.80 -5.36 -11.29
N GLY A 140 14.70 -5.35 -10.30
CA GLY A 140 14.81 -4.25 -9.35
C GLY A 140 15.53 -3.03 -9.93
N SER A 141 16.51 -3.29 -10.79
CA SER A 141 17.35 -2.33 -11.50
C SER A 141 17.82 -2.92 -12.82
N PHE A 142 18.30 -2.05 -13.71
CA PHE A 142 18.88 -2.42 -15.01
C PHE A 142 20.39 -2.56 -14.93
#